data_AF-A0A9D1XWZ7-F1
#
_entry.id   AF-A0A9D1XWZ7-F1
#
_cell.length_a   1.000
_cell.length_b   1.000
_cell.length_c   1.000
_cell.angle_alpha   90.00
_cell.angle_beta   90.00
_cell.angle_gamma   90.00
#
_symmetry.space_group_name_H-M   'P 1'
#
loop_
_entity.id
_entity.type
_entity.pdbx_description
1 polymer ?
#
loop_
_entity_poly.entity_id
_entity_poly.type
_entity_poly.pdbx_seq_one_letter_code
_entity_poly.pdbx_strand_id
1 'polypeptide(L)'
;MKMRVLYSTSKGKIKTIAQLITDKYATEKVNCMDSIPPAYSCDKERLVVMLVSTGKDPANALILFCKELTKARAANVAFIVDGPADGAKVLVNAVKEAGSNVIEDILYVKGGLPFLKGVKDEEAKQVTDWMDKVMASLQ
;
A
#
# COMPACT_ATOMS: atom_id res chain seq x y z
N MET A 1 -13.21 4.14 9.18
CA MET A 1 -13.31 3.11 8.11
C MET A 1 -12.25 2.06 8.41
N LYS A 2 -12.57 0.76 8.41
CA LYS A 2 -11.57 -0.29 8.66
C LYS A 2 -10.52 -0.26 7.55
N MET A 3 -9.29 0.13 7.91
CA MET A 3 -8.17 0.32 6.99
C MET A 3 -6.98 -0.50 7.46
N ARG A 4 -6.22 -1.05 6.51
CA ARG A 4 -4.92 -1.66 6.77
C ARG A 4 -3.86 -1.04 5.85
N VAL A 5 -2.68 -0.81 6.39
CA VAL A 5 -1.51 -0.30 5.69
C VAL A 5 -0.48 -1.42 5.65
N LEU A 6 -0.14 -1.90 4.47
CA LEU A 6 0.78 -3.01 4.29
C LEU A 6 1.98 -2.55 3.48
N TYR A 7 3.18 -3.00 3.84
CA TYR A 7 4.38 -2.67 3.10
C TYR A 7 5.19 -3.90 2.67
N SER A 8 5.77 -3.85 1.48
CA SER A 8 6.76 -4.81 0.98
C SER A 8 7.99 -4.03 0.54
N THR A 9 8.92 -3.80 1.47
CA THR A 9 10.09 -2.96 1.23
C THR A 9 11.17 -3.18 2.29
N SER A 10 12.42 -3.04 1.88
CA SER A 10 13.56 -2.90 2.78
C SER A 10 13.90 -1.44 3.11
N LYS A 11 13.22 -0.46 2.48
CA LYS A 11 13.57 0.95 2.55
C LYS A 11 12.94 1.67 3.73
N GLY A 12 13.79 2.29 4.57
CA GLY A 12 13.37 3.03 5.75
C GLY A 12 12.33 4.11 5.46
N LYS A 13 12.52 4.91 4.41
CA LYS A 13 11.58 5.98 4.02
C LYS A 13 10.17 5.44 3.75
N ILE A 14 10.04 4.33 3.03
CA ILE A 14 8.72 3.75 2.71
C ILE A 14 8.02 3.27 3.98
N LYS A 15 8.76 2.70 4.93
CA LYS A 15 8.23 2.35 6.26
C LYS A 15 7.78 3.58 7.05
N THR A 16 8.54 4.69 6.99
CA THR A 16 8.13 5.97 7.59
C THR A 16 6.84 6.51 6.96
N ILE A 17 6.69 6.39 5.63
CA ILE A 17 5.45 6.79 4.93
C ILE A 17 4.27 5.91 5.38
N ALA A 18 4.46 4.60 5.49
CA ALA A 18 3.43 3.70 6.01
C ALA A 18 2.99 4.10 7.44
N GLN A 19 3.95 4.45 8.31
CA GLN A 19 3.67 4.93 9.66
C GLN A 19 2.89 6.24 9.63
N LEU A 20 3.31 7.21 8.80
CA LEU A 20 2.61 8.49 8.62
C LEU A 20 1.14 8.29 8.22
N ILE A 21 0.88 7.40 7.26
CA ILE A 21 -0.49 7.08 6.81
C ILE A 21 -1.28 6.45 7.95
N THR A 22 -0.67 5.49 8.63
CA THR A 22 -1.27 4.80 9.75
C THR A 22 -1.68 5.78 10.85
N ASP A 23 -0.78 6.68 11.24
CA ASP A 23 -1.00 7.66 12.31
C ASP A 23 -2.13 8.64 11.96
N LYS A 24 -2.23 9.07 10.71
CA LYS A 24 -3.22 10.06 10.28
C LYS A 24 -4.60 9.47 9.93
N TYR A 25 -4.64 8.29 9.31
CA TYR A 25 -5.86 7.81 8.63
C TYR A 25 -6.46 6.54 9.22
N ALA A 26 -5.66 5.68 9.86
CA ALA A 26 -6.19 4.46 10.44
C ALA A 26 -7.01 4.78 11.69
N THR A 27 -8.28 4.35 11.73
CA THR A 27 -9.13 4.50 12.91
C THR A 27 -8.80 3.47 13.99
N GLU A 28 -8.37 2.28 13.59
CA GLU A 28 -7.86 1.23 14.47
C GLU A 28 -6.33 1.24 14.37
N LYS A 29 -5.63 1.43 15.50
CA LYS A 29 -4.16 1.50 15.51
C LYS A 29 -3.49 0.15 15.76
N VAL A 30 -4.24 -0.84 16.25
CA VAL A 30 -3.71 -2.16 16.57
C VAL A 30 -3.60 -3.01 15.30
N ASN A 31 -2.41 -3.55 15.01
CA ASN A 31 -2.13 -4.45 13.86
C ASN A 31 -2.58 -3.92 12.48
N CYS A 32 -2.69 -2.60 12.37
CA CYS A 32 -3.15 -1.93 11.16
C CYS A 32 -2.02 -1.62 10.19
N MET A 33 -0.76 -1.68 10.64
CA MET A 33 0.43 -1.53 9.82
C MET A 33 1.31 -2.78 9.91
N ASP A 34 1.61 -3.41 8.77
CA ASP A 34 2.48 -4.59 8.77
C ASP A 34 3.27 -4.80 7.48
N SER A 35 4.30 -5.64 7.56
CA SER A 35 5.00 -6.17 6.40
C SER A 35 4.23 -7.30 5.72
N ILE A 36 4.32 -7.36 4.40
CA ILE A 36 3.76 -8.45 3.59
C ILE A 36 4.74 -9.64 3.67
N PRO A 37 4.21 -10.83 3.98
CA PRO A 37 4.68 -11.86 4.93
C PRO A 37 5.60 -11.54 6.14
N PRO A 38 5.40 -12.25 7.28
CA PRO A 38 4.46 -13.37 7.46
C PRO A 38 3.00 -12.91 7.57
N ALA A 39 2.10 -13.75 7.03
CA ALA A 39 0.75 -13.41 6.58
C ALA A 39 -0.18 -12.87 7.67
N TYR A 40 -0.59 -11.60 7.54
CA TYR A 40 -1.73 -11.07 8.28
C TYR A 40 -2.97 -11.13 7.41
N SER A 41 -4.02 -11.78 7.91
CA SER A 41 -5.29 -11.87 7.23
C SER A 41 -5.91 -10.48 7.12
N CYS A 42 -6.16 -10.06 5.88
CA CYS A 42 -7.17 -9.05 5.62
C CYS A 42 -8.54 -9.71 5.89
N ASP A 43 -9.31 -9.13 6.80
CA ASP A 43 -10.69 -9.51 7.10
C ASP A 43 -11.60 -8.27 6.99
N LYS A 44 -12.36 -8.19 5.89
CA LYS A 44 -13.37 -7.16 5.64
C LYS A 44 -12.84 -5.73 5.77
N GLU A 45 -11.59 -5.48 5.38
CA GLU A 45 -11.07 -4.13 5.25
C GLU A 45 -11.85 -3.38 4.18
N ARG A 46 -12.25 -2.15 4.48
CA ARG A 46 -12.81 -1.27 3.45
C ARG A 46 -11.71 -0.71 2.54
N LEU A 47 -10.49 -0.55 3.07
CA LEU A 47 -9.32 -0.12 2.32
C LEU A 47 -8.06 -0.85 2.81
N VAL A 48 -7.28 -1.38 1.87
CA VAL A 48 -5.89 -1.78 2.09
C VAL A 48 -4.97 -0.84 1.29
N VAL A 49 -4.04 -0.17 1.96
CA VAL A 49 -3.02 0.68 1.33
C VAL A 49 -1.72 -0.12 1.24
N MET A 50 -1.25 -0.37 0.02
CA MET A 50 -0.09 -1.18 -0.29
C MET A 50 1.11 -0.30 -0.64
N LEU A 51 2.15 -0.29 0.21
CA LEU A 51 3.40 0.39 -0.04
C LEU A 51 4.46 -0.59 -0.50
N VAL A 52 4.80 -0.60 -1.79
CA VAL A 52 5.64 -1.64 -2.38
C VAL A 52 6.89 -1.06 -3.03
N SER A 53 8.05 -1.62 -2.69
CA SER A 53 9.28 -1.45 -3.47
C SER A 53 9.40 -2.64 -4.41
N THR A 54 9.33 -2.41 -5.72
CA THR A 54 9.31 -3.50 -6.71
C THR A 54 10.16 -3.16 -7.93
N GLY A 55 10.72 -4.20 -8.56
CA GLY A 55 11.32 -4.11 -9.89
C GLY A 55 10.28 -4.26 -11.00
N LYS A 56 10.73 -4.50 -12.23
CA LYS A 56 9.84 -4.89 -13.35
C LYS A 56 9.13 -6.21 -13.09
N ASP A 57 9.81 -7.12 -12.39
CA ASP A 57 9.32 -8.42 -11.99
C ASP A 57 9.14 -8.44 -10.46
N PRO A 58 7.90 -8.30 -9.95
CA PRO A 58 7.66 -8.36 -8.51
C PRO A 58 7.94 -9.75 -7.94
N ALA A 59 8.33 -9.80 -6.66
CA ALA A 59 8.54 -11.05 -5.97
C ALA A 59 7.26 -11.92 -5.95
N ASN A 60 7.40 -13.22 -6.20
CA ASN A 60 6.25 -14.13 -6.29
C ASN A 60 5.38 -14.11 -5.03
N ALA A 61 5.98 -13.99 -3.84
CA ALA A 61 5.24 -13.89 -2.57
C ALA A 61 4.31 -12.66 -2.53
N LEU A 62 4.73 -11.53 -3.10
CA LEU A 62 3.91 -10.32 -3.19
C LEU A 62 2.76 -10.49 -4.19
N ILE A 63 3.04 -11.15 -5.33
CA ILE A 63 2.01 -11.48 -6.32
C ILE A 63 0.96 -12.43 -5.72
N LEU A 64 1.39 -13.48 -5.03
CA LEU A 64 0.49 -14.43 -4.35
C LEU A 64 -0.39 -13.72 -3.31
N PHE A 65 0.21 -12.83 -2.51
CA PHE A 65 -0.57 -12.02 -1.57
C PHE A 65 -1.64 -11.18 -2.29
N CYS A 66 -1.28 -10.50 -3.38
CA CYS A 66 -2.23 -9.73 -4.19
C CYS A 66 -3.38 -10.61 -4.73
N LYS A 67 -3.10 -11.86 -5.12
CA LYS A 67 -4.10 -12.83 -5.59
C LYS A 67 -5.06 -13.30 -4.50
N GLU A 68 -4.72 -13.12 -3.22
CA GLU A 68 -5.60 -13.44 -2.10
C GLU A 68 -6.52 -12.28 -1.69
N LEU A 69 -6.28 -11.06 -2.20
CA LEU A 69 -7.10 -9.88 -1.91
C LEU A 69 -8.40 -9.95 -2.71
N THR A 70 -9.33 -10.75 -2.20
CA THR A 70 -10.70 -10.82 -2.67
C THR A 70 -11.54 -9.70 -2.05
N LYS A 71 -12.70 -9.40 -2.65
CA LYS A 71 -13.66 -8.43 -2.10
C LYS A 71 -14.09 -8.71 -0.64
N ALA A 72 -14.10 -9.98 -0.24
CA ALA A 72 -14.43 -10.38 1.14
C ALA A 72 -13.31 -10.04 2.13
N ARG A 73 -12.06 -10.01 1.66
CA ARG A 73 -10.89 -9.61 2.44
C ARG A 73 -10.71 -8.11 2.40
N ALA A 74 -10.62 -7.50 1.22
CA ALA A 74 -10.47 -6.06 1.05
C ALA A 74 -11.46 -5.54 0.00
N ALA A 75 -12.33 -4.59 0.37
CA ALA A 75 -13.23 -3.98 -0.60
C ALA A 75 -12.47 -3.16 -1.65
N ASN A 76 -11.46 -2.39 -1.19
CA ASN A 76 -10.64 -1.53 -2.02
C ASN A 76 -9.16 -1.69 -1.68
N VAL A 77 -8.30 -1.55 -2.69
CA VAL A 77 -6.84 -1.59 -2.56
C VAL A 77 -6.24 -0.38 -3.28
N ALA A 78 -5.38 0.36 -2.60
CA ALA A 78 -4.64 1.50 -3.16
C ALA A 78 -3.13 1.22 -3.11
N PHE A 79 -2.37 1.75 -4.06
CA PHE A 79 -0.93 1.49 -4.18
C PHE A 79 -0.08 2.75 -4.09
N ILE A 80 0.96 2.66 -3.27
CA ILE A 80 2.11 3.56 -3.28
C ILE A 80 3.33 2.74 -3.72
N VAL A 81 3.98 3.15 -4.81
CA VAL A 81 5.01 2.35 -5.49
C VAL A 81 6.34 3.08 -5.51
N ASP A 82 7.38 2.38 -5.07
CA ASP A 82 8.77 2.71 -5.29
C ASP A 82 9.37 1.71 -6.30
N GLY A 83 9.28 2.05 -7.57
CA GLY A 83 9.60 1.12 -8.65
C GLY A 83 9.01 1.55 -10.01
N PRO A 84 9.26 0.76 -11.07
CA PRO A 84 8.71 1.03 -12.39
C PRO A 84 7.22 0.64 -12.48
N ALA A 85 6.51 1.27 -13.41
CA ALA A 85 5.09 1.01 -13.67
C ALA A 85 4.79 -0.43 -14.11
N ASP A 86 5.72 -1.09 -14.81
CA ASP A 86 5.54 -2.48 -15.27
C ASP A 86 5.29 -3.44 -14.10
N GLY A 87 6.09 -3.33 -13.04
CA GLY A 87 5.93 -4.15 -11.83
C GLY A 87 4.65 -3.79 -11.08
N ALA A 88 4.31 -2.50 -11.00
CA ALA A 88 3.04 -2.06 -10.41
C ALA A 88 1.83 -2.66 -11.14
N LYS A 89 1.88 -2.70 -12.47
CA LYS A 89 0.81 -3.26 -13.31
C LYS A 89 0.58 -4.75 -13.04
N VAL A 90 1.64 -5.53 -12.83
CA VAL A 90 1.53 -6.95 -12.44
C VAL A 90 0.77 -7.09 -11.13
N LEU A 91 1.10 -6.29 -10.12
CA LEU A 91 0.45 -6.33 -8.81
C LEU A 91 -1.01 -5.89 -8.87
N VAL A 92 -1.28 -4.79 -9.58
CA VAL A 92 -2.65 -4.27 -9.79
C VAL A 92 -3.52 -5.31 -10.48
N ASN A 93 -3.02 -5.94 -11.54
CA ASN A 93 -3.76 -6.97 -12.25
C ASN A 93 -4.06 -8.17 -11.34
N ALA A 94 -3.09 -8.62 -10.53
CA ALA A 94 -3.30 -9.71 -9.58
C ALA A 94 -4.41 -9.40 -8.56
N VAL A 95 -4.50 -8.15 -8.06
CA VAL A 95 -5.59 -7.73 -7.16
C VAL A 95 -6.93 -7.65 -7.89
N LYS A 96 -6.95 -7.09 -9.12
CA LYS A 96 -8.17 -7.03 -9.94
C LYS A 96 -8.70 -8.43 -10.25
N GLU A 97 -7.82 -9.36 -10.60
CA GLU A 97 -8.14 -10.78 -10.84
C GLU A 97 -8.71 -11.48 -9.59
N ALA A 98 -8.23 -11.12 -8.40
CA ALA A 98 -8.75 -11.64 -7.13
C ALA A 98 -10.14 -11.07 -6.75
N GLY A 99 -10.54 -9.95 -7.36
CA GLY A 99 -11.89 -9.39 -7.27
C GLY A 99 -12.05 -8.21 -6.31
N SER A 100 -10.97 -7.70 -5.71
CA SER A 100 -11.00 -6.41 -5.01
C SER A 100 -11.04 -5.23 -6.00
N ASN A 101 -11.66 -4.12 -5.59
CA ASN A 101 -11.55 -2.88 -6.35
C ASN A 101 -10.14 -2.28 -6.18
N VAL A 102 -9.51 -1.84 -7.26
CA VAL A 102 -8.20 -1.17 -7.20
C VAL A 102 -8.39 0.30 -7.51
N ILE A 103 -7.87 1.15 -6.63
CA ILE A 103 -7.80 2.60 -6.86
C ILE A 103 -6.78 2.86 -7.97
N GLU A 104 -7.23 3.41 -9.09
CA GLU A 104 -6.41 3.56 -10.31
C GLU A 104 -5.34 4.65 -10.20
N ASP A 105 -5.55 5.63 -9.32
CA ASP A 105 -4.57 6.68 -9.02
C ASP A 105 -3.44 6.12 -8.15
N ILE A 106 -2.42 5.53 -8.76
CA ILE A 106 -1.23 4.99 -8.09
C ILE A 106 -0.25 6.12 -7.77
N LEU A 107 0.15 6.24 -6.51
CA LEU A 107 1.19 7.20 -6.11
C LEU A 107 2.59 6.60 -6.29
N TYR A 108 3.41 7.21 -7.13
CA TYR A 108 4.82 6.82 -7.27
C TYR A 108 5.73 7.69 -6.38
N VAL A 109 6.58 7.05 -5.59
CA VAL A 109 7.53 7.70 -4.68
C VAL A 109 8.93 7.14 -4.84
N LYS A 110 9.96 7.90 -4.43
CA LYS A 110 11.34 7.40 -4.38
C LYS A 110 11.71 7.04 -2.94
N GLY A 111 11.84 5.74 -2.66
CA GLY A 111 12.15 5.23 -1.33
C GLY A 111 13.60 5.48 -0.88
N GLY A 112 14.50 5.84 -1.79
CA GLY A 112 15.90 6.12 -1.48
C GLY A 112 16.69 4.88 -1.01
N LEU A 113 17.70 5.11 -0.17
CA LEU A 113 18.58 4.06 0.36
C LEU A 113 17.95 3.34 1.57
N PRO A 114 18.24 2.04 1.79
CA PRO A 114 17.58 1.22 2.82
C PRO A 114 17.59 1.80 4.24
N PHE A 115 18.65 2.49 4.64
CA PHE A 115 18.85 3.02 5.99
C PHE A 115 18.32 4.45 6.19
N LEU A 116 17.99 5.15 5.10
CA LEU A 116 17.48 6.52 5.18
C LEU A 116 15.98 6.48 5.46
N LYS A 117 15.57 7.13 6.55
CA LYS A 117 14.16 7.21 6.99
C LYS A 117 13.51 8.58 6.77
N GLY A 118 14.30 9.59 6.41
CA GLY A 118 13.83 10.97 6.28
C GLY A 118 12.79 11.10 5.18
N VAL A 119 11.63 11.64 5.55
CA VAL A 119 10.56 12.07 4.64
C VAL A 119 10.54 13.59 4.74
N LYS A 120 10.70 14.29 3.61
CA LYS A 120 10.62 15.76 3.60
C LYS A 120 9.18 16.22 3.75
N ASP A 121 8.97 17.46 4.19
CA ASP A 121 7.63 18.02 4.37
C ASP A 121 6.82 18.01 3.07
N GLU A 122 7.45 18.26 1.92
CA GLU A 122 6.78 18.20 0.62
C GLU A 122 6.39 16.77 0.25
N GLU A 123 7.22 15.78 0.56
CA GLU A 123 6.93 14.36 0.33
C GLU A 123 5.79 13.89 1.26
N ALA A 124 5.82 14.30 2.53
CA ALA A 124 4.76 14.02 3.49
C ALA A 124 3.43 14.64 3.04
N LYS A 125 3.46 15.89 2.57
CA LYS A 125 2.30 16.58 2.02
C LYS A 125 1.76 15.88 0.77
N GLN A 126 2.62 15.48 -0.15
CA GLN A 126 2.20 14.75 -1.35
C GLN A 126 1.46 13.45 -0.99
N VAL A 127 2.00 12.68 -0.03
CA VAL A 127 1.38 11.44 0.44
C VAL A 127 0.01 11.73 1.08
N THR A 128 -0.09 12.76 1.92
CA THR A 128 -1.36 13.07 2.61
C THR A 128 -2.41 13.62 1.66
N ASP A 129 -2.03 14.50 0.73
CA ASP A 129 -2.95 15.04 -0.27
C ASP A 129 -3.48 13.92 -1.19
N TRP A 130 -2.64 12.92 -1.51
CA TRP A 130 -3.08 11.73 -2.25
C TRP A 130 -4.00 10.84 -1.41
N MET A 131 -3.65 10.57 -0.15
CA MET A 131 -4.51 9.80 0.76
C MET A 131 -5.87 10.46 0.96
N ASP A 132 -5.93 11.78 1.07
CA ASP A 132 -7.19 12.52 1.21
C ASP A 132 -8.11 12.29 -0.01
N LYS A 133 -7.55 12.27 -1.22
CA LYS A 133 -8.29 11.95 -2.45
C LYS A 133 -8.79 10.51 -2.46
N VAL A 134 -7.94 9.55 -2.07
CA VAL A 134 -8.33 8.14 -1.95
C VAL A 134 -9.49 8.02 -0.97
N MET A 135 -9.37 8.61 0.22
CA MET A 135 -10.42 8.56 1.23
C MET A 135 -11.73 9.20 0.77
N ALA A 136 -11.67 10.33 0.06
CA ALA A 136 -12.85 10.98 -0.50
C ALA A 136 -13.56 10.12 -1.57
N SER A 137 -12.81 9.34 -2.35
CA SER A 137 -13.40 8.41 -3.36
C SER A 137 -14.12 7.20 -2.76
N LEU A 138 -13.96 6.96 -1.45
CA LEU A 138 -14.51 5.81 -0.73
C LEU A 138 -15.71 6.17 0.17
N GLN A 139 -16.13 7.44 0.16
CA GLN A 139 -17.27 7.96 0.89
C GLN A 139 -18.60 7.59 0.22
#